data_AF-A0A953MS51-F1
#
_entry.id   AF-A0A953MS51-F1
#
_cell.length_a   1.000
_cell.length_b   1.000
_cell.length_c   1.000
_cell.angle_alpha   90.00
_cell.angle_beta   90.00
_cell.angle_gamma   90.00
#
_symmetry.space_group_name_H-M   'P 1'
#
loop_
_entity.id
_entity.type
_entity.pdbx_description
1 polymer ?
#
loop_
_entity_poly.entity_id
_entity_poly.type
_entity_poly.pdbx_seq_one_letter_code
_entity_poly.pdbx_strand_id
1 'polypeptide(L)'
;MFGSVLKYIVLLVLLTGACGIISCGNKNSPQVEQYIKSVEIERTVKDSIFEHTPESPFASDAKAHFHPLVYYDVNHQFVFKSKLYLFNSKDTVKVFGTKGEERKAIKYGYVKFIYLERKFKLNVYKGFSKNGDEYYSIWFTDKTTGEETYGVGRYLDFELQPDAEHEYT
;
A
#
# COMPACT_ATOMS: atom_id res chain seq x y z
N MET A 1 -66.90 1.58 17.06
CA MET A 1 -66.02 0.54 16.50
C MET A 1 -64.73 1.08 15.85
N PHE A 2 -64.51 2.40 15.78
CA PHE A 2 -63.33 3.01 15.14
C PHE A 2 -62.16 3.37 16.09
N GLY A 3 -62.42 3.51 17.41
CA GLY A 3 -61.39 3.94 18.38
C GLY A 3 -60.39 2.85 18.78
N SER A 4 -60.76 1.57 18.69
CA SER A 4 -59.88 0.44 19.00
C SER A 4 -58.84 0.21 17.89
N VAL A 5 -59.25 0.31 16.63
CA VAL A 5 -58.36 0.12 15.47
C VAL A 5 -57.26 1.21 15.43
N LEU A 6 -57.60 2.46 15.77
CA LEU A 6 -56.63 3.55 15.81
C LEU A 6 -55.59 3.38 16.93
N LYS A 7 -55.97 2.81 18.10
CA LYS A 7 -55.03 2.47 19.18
C LYS A 7 -54.01 1.42 18.74
N TYR A 8 -54.41 0.41 17.98
CA TYR A 8 -53.49 -0.64 17.52
C TYR A 8 -52.56 -0.13 16.41
N ILE A 9 -53.01 0.79 15.54
CA ILE A 9 -52.16 1.39 14.51
C ILE A 9 -51.07 2.29 15.14
N VAL A 10 -51.41 3.08 16.17
CA VAL A 10 -50.42 3.90 16.90
C VAL A 10 -49.44 3.01 17.68
N LEU A 11 -49.91 1.90 18.25
CA LEU A 11 -49.05 0.93 18.94
C LEU A 11 -48.09 0.19 17.97
N LEU A 12 -48.52 -0.07 16.74
CA LEU A 12 -47.70 -0.73 15.72
C LEU A 12 -46.59 0.20 15.19
N VAL A 13 -46.88 1.49 15.02
CA VAL A 13 -45.90 2.50 14.59
C VAL A 13 -44.86 2.78 15.68
N LEU A 14 -45.23 2.69 16.96
CA LEU A 14 -44.29 2.80 18.09
C LEU A 14 -43.41 1.55 18.26
N LEU A 15 -43.88 0.35 17.87
CA LEU A 15 -43.08 -0.87 17.94
C LEU A 15 -42.04 -0.99 16.80
N THR A 16 -42.30 -0.38 15.64
CA THR A 16 -41.36 -0.37 14.51
C THR A 16 -40.30 0.74 14.60
N GLY A 17 -40.46 1.70 15.52
CA GLY A 17 -39.54 2.82 15.73
C GLY A 17 -38.27 2.50 16.53
N ALA A 18 -38.13 1.29 17.08
CA ALA A 18 -37.05 0.93 18.00
C ALA A 18 -35.94 0.03 17.40
N CYS A 19 -35.94 -0.22 16.08
CA CYS A 19 -34.91 -1.09 15.45
C CYS A 19 -33.99 -0.34 14.46
N GLY A 20 -34.08 0.98 14.39
CA GLY A 20 -33.49 1.78 13.31
C GLY A 20 -32.28 2.62 13.67
N ILE A 21 -31.29 2.11 14.43
CA ILE A 21 -29.89 2.63 14.44
C ILE A 21 -28.99 1.69 15.27
N ILE A 22 -28.83 0.46 14.80
CA ILE A 22 -27.55 -0.23 15.02
C ILE A 22 -26.85 -0.21 13.66
N SER A 23 -26.42 0.98 13.26
CA SER A 23 -25.29 1.08 12.34
C SER A 23 -24.07 0.62 13.14
N CYS A 24 -23.94 -0.70 13.27
CA CYS A 24 -22.65 -1.31 13.55
C CYS A 24 -21.80 -1.10 12.29
N GLY A 25 -21.34 0.13 12.09
CA GLY A 25 -20.19 0.38 11.24
C GLY A 25 -19.08 -0.49 11.80
N ASN A 26 -18.57 -1.41 10.98
CA ASN A 26 -17.44 -2.27 11.32
C ASN A 26 -16.29 -1.37 11.78
N LYS A 27 -16.12 -1.21 13.10
CA LYS A 27 -14.98 -0.51 13.66
C LYS A 27 -13.78 -1.41 13.48
N ASN A 28 -12.74 -0.86 12.85
CA ASN A 28 -11.47 -1.54 12.71
C ASN A 28 -10.92 -1.92 14.10
N SER A 29 -10.08 -2.95 14.18
CA SER A 29 -9.42 -3.22 15.46
C SER A 29 -8.49 -2.07 15.83
N PRO A 30 -8.20 -1.83 17.12
CA PRO A 30 -7.29 -0.77 17.54
C PRO A 30 -5.92 -0.82 16.84
N GLN A 31 -5.41 -2.02 16.53
CA GLN A 31 -4.16 -2.20 15.79
C GLN A 31 -4.27 -1.71 14.34
N VAL A 32 -5.40 -1.98 13.68
CA VAL A 32 -5.64 -1.51 12.31
C VAL A 32 -5.81 0.01 12.29
N GLU A 33 -6.49 0.60 13.26
CA GLU A 33 -6.59 2.07 13.37
C GLU A 33 -5.22 2.72 13.58
N GLN A 34 -4.38 2.13 14.44
CA GLN A 34 -3.02 2.61 14.66
C GLN A 34 -2.17 2.53 13.38
N TYR A 35 -2.29 1.45 12.61
CA TYR A 35 -1.62 1.29 11.31
C TYR A 35 -2.09 2.33 10.28
N ILE A 36 -3.41 2.52 10.16
CA ILE A 36 -3.97 3.53 9.25
C ILE A 36 -3.39 4.91 9.58
N LYS A 37 -3.44 5.28 10.86
CA LYS A 37 -2.91 6.55 11.34
C LYS A 37 -1.41 6.70 11.08
N SER A 38 -0.61 5.64 11.26
CA SER A 38 0.84 5.74 10.98
C SER A 38 1.13 5.99 9.51
N VAL A 39 0.39 5.33 8.61
CA VAL A 39 0.57 5.53 7.16
C VAL A 39 0.11 6.94 6.74
N GLU A 40 -0.98 7.45 7.30
CA GLU A 40 -1.44 8.83 7.03
C GLU A 40 -0.44 9.88 7.49
N ILE A 41 0.17 9.68 8.67
CA ILE A 41 1.26 10.54 9.17
C ILE A 41 2.45 10.47 8.23
N GLU A 42 2.89 9.27 7.84
CA GLU A 42 4.02 9.09 6.92
C GLU A 42 3.79 9.82 5.59
N ARG A 43 2.59 9.70 5.01
CA ARG A 43 2.21 10.38 3.76
C ARG A 43 2.21 11.90 3.92
N THR A 44 1.68 12.42 5.03
CA THR A 44 1.71 13.86 5.33
C THR A 44 3.13 14.38 5.46
N VAL A 45 4.00 13.64 6.15
CA VAL A 45 5.42 13.98 6.28
C VAL A 45 6.11 13.94 4.92
N LYS A 46 5.81 12.94 4.09
CA LYS A 46 6.38 12.81 2.75
C LYS A 46 5.97 13.96 1.82
N ASP A 47 4.71 14.36 1.84
CA ASP A 47 4.24 15.54 1.10
C ASP A 47 4.95 16.81 1.57
N SER A 48 5.09 16.99 2.89
CA SER A 48 5.83 18.12 3.47
C SER A 48 7.30 18.16 3.03
N ILE A 49 7.96 16.99 2.97
CA ILE A 49 9.34 16.87 2.47
C ILE A 49 9.40 17.31 1.00
N PHE A 50 8.46 16.84 0.17
CA PHE A 50 8.44 17.14 -1.25
C PHE A 50 8.11 18.61 -1.54
N GLU A 51 7.33 19.26 -0.68
CA GLU A 51 7.00 20.68 -0.83
C GLU A 51 8.11 21.61 -0.35
N HIS A 52 8.78 21.27 0.75
CA HIS A 52 9.54 22.26 1.52
C HIS A 52 11.05 22.02 1.61
N THR A 53 11.57 20.86 1.18
CA THR A 53 13.02 20.58 1.36
C THR A 53 13.84 20.78 0.08
N PRO A 54 15.12 21.18 0.19
CA PRO A 54 16.01 21.34 -0.95
C PRO A 54 16.31 20.05 -1.73
N GLU A 55 16.16 18.89 -1.07
CA GLU A 55 16.37 17.57 -1.68
C GLU A 55 15.17 17.12 -2.52
N SER A 56 14.05 17.86 -2.45
CA SER A 56 12.87 17.58 -3.24
C SER A 56 13.18 17.59 -4.75
N PRO A 57 12.63 16.65 -5.53
CA PRO A 57 12.76 16.69 -6.98
C PRO A 57 12.15 17.97 -7.59
N PHE A 58 11.23 18.64 -6.88
CA PHE A 58 10.61 19.91 -7.29
C PHE A 58 11.46 21.14 -6.96
N ALA A 59 12.43 21.04 -6.05
CA ALA A 59 13.24 22.19 -5.63
C ALA A 59 14.22 22.67 -6.71
N SER A 60 14.63 21.77 -7.62
CA SER A 60 15.63 22.06 -8.65
C SER A 60 15.11 22.74 -9.91
N ASP A 61 13.79 22.73 -10.14
CA ASP A 61 13.16 23.38 -11.29
C ASP A 61 12.22 24.48 -10.79
N ALA A 62 12.60 25.73 -11.02
CA ALA A 62 11.83 26.90 -10.58
C ALA A 62 10.42 27.01 -11.21
N LYS A 63 10.14 26.23 -12.27
CA LYS A 63 8.80 26.14 -12.89
C LYS A 63 7.97 24.98 -12.34
N ALA A 64 8.59 24.07 -11.60
CA ALA A 64 7.90 22.94 -11.01
C ALA A 64 7.15 23.40 -9.76
N HIS A 65 5.84 23.21 -9.77
CA HIS A 65 4.99 23.47 -8.62
C HIS A 65 4.60 22.14 -7.99
N PHE A 66 4.93 21.97 -6.71
CA PHE A 66 4.50 20.80 -5.96
C PHE A 66 2.97 20.80 -5.83
N HIS A 67 2.39 19.62 -6.01
CA HIS A 67 1.02 19.30 -5.66
C HIS A 67 1.07 18.06 -4.76
N PRO A 68 0.22 17.97 -3.72
CA PRO A 68 0.18 16.80 -2.85
C PRO A 68 0.12 15.49 -3.64
N LEU A 69 0.85 14.49 -3.19
CA LEU A 69 0.89 13.20 -3.86
C LEU A 69 -0.50 12.53 -3.77
N VAL A 70 -0.88 11.85 -4.85
CA VAL A 70 -2.15 11.14 -4.91
C VAL A 70 -1.96 9.73 -4.35
N TYR A 71 -2.72 9.39 -3.31
CA TYR A 71 -2.66 8.10 -2.63
C TYR A 71 -4.00 7.38 -2.69
N TYR A 72 -3.97 6.04 -2.74
CA TYR A 72 -5.12 5.23 -2.35
C TYR A 72 -5.36 5.33 -0.85
N ASP A 73 -6.62 5.19 -0.43
CA ASP A 73 -6.98 5.03 0.98
C ASP A 73 -6.19 3.88 1.62
N VAL A 74 -5.82 4.04 2.89
CA VAL A 74 -5.04 3.02 3.59
C VAL A 74 -5.89 1.77 3.76
N ASN A 75 -5.46 0.68 3.15
CA ASN A 75 -6.15 -0.59 3.22
C ASN A 75 -5.23 -1.70 3.74
N HIS A 76 -5.43 -2.04 5.02
CA HIS A 76 -4.65 -3.09 5.71
C HIS A 76 -4.79 -4.49 5.09
N GLN A 77 -5.81 -4.73 4.24
CA GLN A 77 -5.95 -6.01 3.53
C GLN A 77 -4.86 -6.23 2.47
N PHE A 78 -4.10 -5.18 2.11
CA PHE A 78 -2.94 -5.27 1.23
C PHE A 78 -1.61 -5.43 1.99
N VAL A 79 -1.64 -5.60 3.32
CA VAL A 79 -0.48 -5.98 4.12
C VAL A 79 -0.39 -7.51 4.15
N PHE A 80 0.65 -8.06 3.54
CA PHE A 80 0.81 -9.50 3.37
C PHE A 80 2.01 -10.02 4.14
N LYS A 81 1.85 -11.18 4.77
CA LYS A 81 2.93 -11.86 5.47
C LYS A 81 3.67 -12.84 4.56
N SER A 82 4.98 -12.78 4.56
CA SER A 82 5.82 -13.74 3.83
C SER A 82 7.22 -13.84 4.43
N LYS A 83 7.83 -15.02 4.30
CA LYS A 83 9.29 -15.17 4.38
C LYS A 83 9.95 -14.80 3.06
N LEU A 84 11.24 -14.55 3.08
CA LEU A 84 12.04 -14.42 1.87
C LEU A 84 12.52 -15.79 1.39
N TYR A 85 12.17 -16.15 0.15
CA TYR A 85 12.66 -17.37 -0.49
C TYR A 85 13.76 -17.02 -1.49
N LEU A 86 14.98 -17.51 -1.26
CA LEU A 86 16.09 -17.27 -2.20
C LEU A 86 15.93 -18.09 -3.48
N PHE A 87 16.39 -17.52 -4.59
CA PHE A 87 16.57 -18.30 -5.82
C PHE A 87 17.83 -19.15 -5.74
N ASN A 88 17.75 -20.40 -6.19
CA ASN A 88 18.89 -21.31 -6.26
C ASN A 88 19.99 -20.78 -7.21
N SER A 89 19.58 -20.21 -8.34
CA SER A 89 20.45 -19.49 -9.27
C SER A 89 20.00 -18.05 -9.36
N LYS A 90 20.92 -17.11 -9.09
CA LYS A 90 20.65 -15.68 -9.12
C LYS A 90 20.97 -15.14 -10.51
N ASP A 91 19.92 -14.78 -11.23
CA ASP A 91 20.00 -14.18 -12.56
C ASP A 91 20.16 -12.65 -12.45
N THR A 92 20.88 -12.05 -13.39
CA THR A 92 21.07 -10.60 -13.46
C THR A 92 20.22 -10.03 -14.58
N VAL A 93 19.31 -9.13 -14.24
CA VAL A 93 18.50 -8.39 -15.20
C VAL A 93 19.03 -6.99 -15.44
N LYS A 94 18.84 -6.53 -16.67
CA LYS A 94 19.04 -5.13 -17.04
C LYS A 94 17.75 -4.36 -16.77
N VAL A 95 17.88 -3.23 -16.12
CA VAL A 95 16.80 -2.30 -15.79
C VAL A 95 17.21 -0.95 -16.34
N PHE A 96 16.27 -0.22 -16.93
CA PHE A 96 16.55 1.10 -17.47
C PHE A 96 15.94 2.15 -16.56
N GLY A 97 16.74 3.15 -16.19
CA GLY A 97 16.21 4.34 -15.53
C GLY A 97 15.41 5.20 -16.49
N THR A 98 14.75 6.23 -15.97
CA THR A 98 13.93 7.15 -16.75
C THR A 98 14.72 7.96 -17.78
N LYS A 99 16.05 8.09 -17.60
CA LYS A 99 16.96 8.73 -18.56
C LYS A 99 17.63 7.72 -19.50
N GLY A 100 17.18 6.46 -19.50
CA GLY A 100 17.70 5.39 -20.34
C GLY A 100 19.00 4.76 -19.85
N GLU A 101 19.48 5.11 -18.67
CA GLU A 101 20.68 4.51 -18.12
C GLU A 101 20.44 3.04 -17.74
N GLU A 102 21.29 2.15 -18.26
CA GLU A 102 21.25 0.74 -17.91
C GLU A 102 21.81 0.52 -16.49
N ARG A 103 21.03 -0.14 -15.65
CA ARG A 103 21.43 -0.63 -14.33
C ARG A 103 21.27 -2.14 -14.30
N LYS A 104 22.18 -2.81 -13.59
CA LYS A 104 22.07 -4.26 -13.35
C LYS A 104 21.42 -4.49 -12.00
N ALA A 105 20.49 -5.43 -11.95
CA ALA A 105 19.85 -5.87 -10.73
C ALA A 105 19.82 -7.40 -10.68
N ILE A 106 20.08 -7.96 -9.51
CA ILE A 106 20.12 -9.41 -9.30
C ILE A 106 18.74 -9.86 -8.81
N LYS A 107 18.12 -10.86 -9.44
CA LYS A 107 16.95 -11.55 -8.91
C LYS A 107 17.38 -12.34 -7.68
N TYR A 108 17.26 -11.72 -6.50
CA TYR A 108 17.84 -12.23 -5.26
C TYR A 108 17.00 -13.35 -4.65
N GLY A 109 15.70 -13.10 -4.56
CA GLY A 109 14.73 -14.01 -4.00
C GLY A 109 13.32 -13.55 -4.32
N TYR A 110 12.35 -14.00 -3.54
CA TYR A 110 10.96 -13.65 -3.72
C TYR A 110 10.13 -13.86 -2.46
N VAL A 111 9.04 -13.11 -2.36
CA VAL A 111 7.99 -13.27 -1.35
C VAL A 111 6.76 -13.90 -1.99
N LYS A 112 5.92 -14.56 -1.19
CA LYS A 112 4.68 -15.22 -1.61
C LYS A 112 3.52 -14.71 -0.77
N PHE A 113 2.37 -14.52 -1.39
CA PHE A 113 1.16 -14.16 -0.66
C PHE A 113 -0.08 -14.71 -1.36
N ILE A 114 -1.21 -14.68 -0.66
CA ILE A 114 -2.51 -15.06 -1.19
C ILE A 114 -3.37 -13.82 -1.25
N TYR A 115 -3.96 -13.57 -2.41
CA TYR A 115 -4.92 -12.50 -2.61
C TYR A 115 -6.09 -13.03 -3.43
N LEU A 116 -7.32 -12.83 -2.95
CA LEU A 116 -8.55 -13.36 -3.57
C LEU A 116 -8.42 -14.86 -3.92
N GLU A 117 -7.98 -15.65 -2.95
CA GLU A 117 -7.77 -17.11 -3.04
C GLU A 117 -6.72 -17.57 -4.06
N ARG A 118 -5.99 -16.65 -4.70
CA ARG A 118 -4.93 -16.94 -5.66
C ARG A 118 -3.57 -16.71 -5.03
N LYS A 119 -2.63 -17.60 -5.33
CA LYS A 119 -1.22 -17.49 -4.90
C LYS A 119 -0.46 -16.57 -5.84
N PHE A 120 0.17 -15.56 -5.29
CA PHE A 120 1.03 -14.61 -5.99
C PHE A 120 2.46 -14.70 -5.47
N LYS A 121 3.38 -14.22 -6.30
CA LYS A 121 4.81 -14.14 -6.01
C LYS A 121 5.34 -12.81 -6.52
N LEU A 122 6.13 -12.13 -5.70
CA LEU A 122 6.87 -10.94 -6.09
C LEU A 122 8.37 -11.17 -5.89
N ASN A 123 9.16 -10.79 -6.90
CA ASN A 123 10.60 -10.93 -6.84
C ASN A 123 11.20 -9.79 -6.00
N VAL A 124 12.19 -10.14 -5.19
CA VAL A 124 13.07 -9.18 -4.52
C VAL A 124 14.34 -9.06 -5.35
N TYR A 125 14.64 -7.84 -5.76
CA TYR A 125 15.81 -7.50 -6.55
C TYR A 125 16.87 -6.88 -5.66
N LYS A 126 18.13 -7.31 -5.83
CA LYS A 126 19.30 -6.66 -5.24
C LYS A 126 19.93 -5.72 -6.27
N GLY A 127 20.05 -4.45 -5.92
CA GLY A 127 20.72 -3.43 -6.73
C GLY A 127 21.88 -2.77 -5.97
N PHE A 128 22.56 -1.86 -6.66
CA PHE A 128 23.65 -1.07 -6.10
C PHE A 128 23.40 0.42 -6.35
N SER A 129 23.58 1.24 -5.31
CA SER A 129 23.48 2.70 -5.39
C SER A 129 24.63 3.27 -6.24
N LYS A 130 24.59 4.58 -6.55
CA LYS A 130 25.70 5.24 -7.25
C LYS A 130 27.01 5.20 -6.44
N ASN A 131 26.91 5.08 -5.12
CA ASN A 131 28.06 5.00 -4.22
C ASN A 131 28.52 3.56 -3.98
N GLY A 132 27.83 2.56 -4.55
CA GLY A 132 28.14 1.14 -4.39
C GLY A 132 27.39 0.44 -3.27
N ASP A 133 26.52 1.15 -2.53
CA ASP A 133 25.75 0.55 -1.43
C ASP A 133 24.69 -0.41 -1.96
N GLU A 134 24.55 -1.56 -1.30
CA GLU A 134 23.52 -2.53 -1.66
C GLU A 134 22.15 -2.04 -1.22
N TYR A 135 21.14 -2.26 -2.07
CA TYR A 135 19.74 -2.08 -1.70
C TYR A 135 18.89 -3.22 -2.24
N TYR A 136 17.75 -3.45 -1.61
CA TYR A 136 16.77 -4.43 -2.05
C TYR A 136 15.44 -3.74 -2.32
N SER A 137 14.77 -4.16 -3.39
CA SER A 137 13.49 -3.57 -3.79
C SER A 137 12.62 -4.59 -4.51
N ILE A 138 11.32 -4.44 -4.37
CA ILE A 138 10.32 -5.18 -5.14
C ILE A 138 9.79 -4.24 -6.22
N TRP A 139 9.91 -4.62 -7.48
CA TRP A 139 9.30 -3.90 -8.60
C TRP A 139 8.17 -4.74 -9.16
N PHE A 140 7.00 -4.12 -9.34
CA PHE A 140 5.81 -4.85 -9.73
C PHE A 140 4.87 -4.00 -10.59
N THR A 141 4.04 -4.72 -11.35
CA THR A 141 2.89 -4.18 -12.07
C THR A 141 1.65 -4.94 -11.62
N ASP A 142 0.50 -4.32 -11.82
CA ASP A 142 -0.80 -4.91 -11.54
C ASP A 142 -1.86 -4.27 -12.45
N LYS A 143 -3.13 -4.59 -12.20
CA LYS A 143 -4.24 -4.11 -13.05
C LYS A 143 -4.43 -2.60 -13.05
N THR A 144 -3.88 -1.88 -12.06
CA THR A 144 -3.94 -0.42 -11.99
C THR A 144 -2.82 0.27 -12.76
N THR A 145 -1.79 -0.47 -13.19
CA THR A 145 -0.60 0.09 -13.88
C THR A 145 -0.99 0.64 -15.24
N GLY A 146 -0.70 1.93 -15.48
CA GLY A 146 -0.99 2.61 -16.75
C GLY A 146 -2.41 3.17 -16.86
N GLU A 147 -3.31 2.75 -15.96
CA GLU A 147 -4.69 3.24 -15.90
C GLU A 147 -4.88 4.24 -14.75
N GLU A 148 -4.55 3.81 -13.53
CA GLU A 148 -4.69 4.62 -12.30
C GLU A 148 -3.33 4.97 -11.68
N THR A 149 -2.32 4.13 -11.91
CA THR A 149 -0.97 4.31 -11.37
C THR A 149 0.05 4.45 -12.49
N TYR A 150 1.28 4.83 -12.12
CA TYR A 150 2.37 5.10 -13.06
C TYR A 150 2.58 3.97 -14.07
N GLY A 151 2.71 4.31 -15.36
CA GLY A 151 2.58 3.37 -16.47
C GLY A 151 3.64 2.27 -16.57
N VAL A 152 4.77 2.41 -15.88
CA VAL A 152 5.84 1.39 -15.87
C VAL A 152 5.68 0.41 -14.70
N GLY A 153 4.92 0.78 -13.68
CA GLY A 153 4.74 0.00 -12.45
C GLY A 153 5.11 0.79 -11.20
N ARG A 154 5.19 0.08 -10.08
CA ARG A 154 5.46 0.61 -8.75
C ARG A 154 6.58 -0.17 -8.08
N TYR A 155 7.11 0.40 -7.00
CA TYR A 155 8.14 -0.23 -6.21
C TYR A 155 7.79 -0.22 -4.72
N LEU A 156 8.31 -1.22 -4.01
CA LEU A 156 8.38 -1.26 -2.56
C LEU A 156 9.85 -1.34 -2.17
N ASP A 157 10.23 -0.59 -1.14
CA ASP A 157 11.51 -0.76 -0.48
C ASP A 157 11.50 -2.07 0.31
N PHE A 158 12.60 -2.80 0.29
CA PHE A 158 12.74 -4.07 0.98
C PHE A 158 13.97 -4.03 1.87
N GLU A 159 13.79 -4.04 3.18
CA GLU A 159 14.91 -4.06 4.13
C GLU A 159 15.26 -5.49 4.49
N LEU A 160 16.40 -6.00 4.00
CA LEU A 160 16.80 -7.38 4.21
C LEU A 160 17.10 -7.64 5.69
N GLN A 161 16.43 -8.63 6.27
CA GLN A 161 16.67 -9.09 7.63
C GLN A 161 17.69 -10.25 7.65
N PRO A 162 18.63 -10.30 8.61
CA PRO A 162 19.62 -11.38 8.72
C PRO A 162 19.02 -12.75 9.03
N ASP A 163 17.87 -12.79 9.72
CA ASP A 163 17.18 -14.03 10.04
C ASP A 163 16.47 -14.58 8.80
N ALA A 164 16.89 -15.77 8.36
CA ALA A 164 16.31 -16.46 7.21
C ALA A 164 14.83 -16.82 7.42
N GLU A 165 14.40 -16.95 8.68
CA GLU A 165 13.02 -17.28 9.02
C GLU A 165 12.17 -16.04 9.32
N HIS A 166 12.73 -14.84 9.17
CA HIS A 166 12.01 -13.58 9.37
C HIS A 166 10.75 -13.50 8.51
N GLU A 167 9.62 -13.15 9.13
CA GLU A 167 8.35 -12.89 8.46
C GLU A 167 8.19 -11.40 8.21
N TYR A 168 8.27 -11.01 6.95
CA TYR A 168 8.03 -9.65 6.46
C TYR A 168 6.54 -9.36 6.40
N THR A 169 6.17 -8.08 6.57
CA THR A 169 4.80 -7.55 6.48
C THR A 169 4.75 -6.31 5.60
#